data_AF-A0A5S4ENK2-F1
#
_entry.id   AF-A0A5S4ENK2-F1
#
_cell.length_a   1.000
_cell.length_b   1.000
_cell.length_c   1.000
_cell.angle_alpha   90.00
_cell.angle_beta   90.00
_cell.angle_gamma   90.00
#
_symmetry.space_group_name_H-M   'P 1'
#
loop_
_entity.id
_entity.type
_entity.pdbx_description
1 polymer ?
#
loop_
_entity_poly.entity_id
_entity_poly.type
_entity_poly.pdbx_seq_one_letter_code
_entity_poly.pdbx_strand_id
1 'polypeptide(L)'
;MLQCLHGIIARDTGRTLSGPAQAEVETLLNELDTRSPPAHLGREFLSREVTILFADLRGFTAMVANQPAGNVIKILNPCLVRMSEIIFKYQGTIDKFMGDSIMALFGAPVRRTDDVQRALTCAVEMQITMDALNQAHRDQGWPELYMGIGINTGEVLVGTLGSDLYHEYTVIGNEVNLASRIEALSLRGQVLISQSTYERCQDFVDTRGPIDIYLKGKPVPVSLRELIGIPSLGFNVPRKEKRRSHRIRVKLPFGYQIIENGIVFPEIRPGTILDLGYHGALLELECQLPIYCEIKLSLDLPIVAYQARDVYAKILNRKPANGIVRMGSEFTSLPPEANMKIQLFVQLLVFADRS
;
A
#
# COMPACT_ATOMS: atom_id res chain seq x y z
N MET A 1 4.17 25.44 -19.61
CA MET A 1 3.57 26.28 -18.55
C MET A 1 3.39 27.74 -18.98
N LEU A 2 4.43 28.39 -19.53
CA LEU A 2 4.39 29.77 -20.05
C LEU A 2 3.27 30.05 -21.07
N GLN A 3 3.05 29.16 -22.04
CA GLN A 3 1.95 29.28 -23.01
C GLN A 3 0.55 29.23 -22.37
N CYS A 4 0.42 28.51 -21.24
CA CYS A 4 -0.85 28.41 -20.51
C CYS A 4 -1.13 29.69 -19.71
N LEU A 5 -0.11 30.24 -19.07
CA LEU A 5 -0.13 31.55 -18.40
C LEU A 5 -0.50 32.68 -19.38
N HIS A 6 0.07 32.66 -20.58
CA HIS A 6 -0.33 33.56 -21.66
C HIS A 6 -1.81 33.49 -21.99
N GLY A 7 -2.34 32.27 -22.16
CA GLY A 7 -3.74 32.06 -22.46
C GLY A 7 -4.66 32.57 -21.35
N ILE A 8 -4.25 32.46 -20.08
CA ILE A 8 -5.02 32.98 -18.93
C ILE A 8 -5.00 34.51 -18.92
N ILE A 9 -3.82 35.13 -19.04
CA ILE A 9 -3.66 36.59 -18.99
C ILE A 9 -4.35 37.26 -20.18
N ALA A 10 -4.27 36.68 -21.37
CA ALA A 10 -4.96 37.19 -22.54
C ALA A 10 -6.48 37.11 -22.41
N ARG A 11 -7.01 36.06 -21.74
CA ARG A 11 -8.45 35.95 -21.47
C ARG A 11 -8.95 36.95 -20.43
N ASP A 12 -8.14 37.23 -19.41
CA ASP A 12 -8.53 38.10 -18.29
C ASP A 12 -8.33 39.59 -18.60
N THR A 13 -7.22 39.94 -19.26
CA THR A 13 -6.83 41.34 -19.52
C THR A 13 -7.08 41.80 -20.96
N GLY A 14 -7.45 40.89 -21.86
CA GLY A 14 -7.63 41.16 -23.29
C GLY A 14 -6.34 41.49 -24.05
N ARG A 15 -5.16 41.34 -23.43
CA ARG A 15 -3.86 41.64 -24.01
C ARG A 15 -2.89 40.48 -23.81
N THR A 16 -2.02 40.24 -24.78
CA THR A 16 -0.88 39.33 -24.63
C THR A 16 0.26 40.03 -23.89
N LEU A 17 1.08 39.28 -23.14
CA LEU A 17 2.27 39.85 -22.54
C LEU A 17 3.23 40.35 -23.63
N SER A 18 3.89 41.47 -23.37
CA SER A 18 4.94 42.00 -24.23
C SER A 18 6.20 41.12 -24.16
N GLY A 19 7.01 41.09 -25.22
CA GLY A 19 8.25 40.30 -25.27
C GLY A 19 9.15 40.39 -24.02
N PRO A 20 9.36 41.57 -23.42
CA PRO A 20 10.11 41.70 -22.16
C PRO A 20 9.42 41.02 -20.97
N ALA A 21 8.11 41.15 -20.83
CA ALA A 21 7.34 40.50 -19.76
C ALA A 21 7.27 38.98 -19.94
N GLN A 22 7.29 38.48 -21.18
CA GLN A 22 7.41 37.04 -21.47
C GLN A 22 8.74 36.49 -20.98
N ALA A 23 9.85 37.18 -21.31
CA ALA A 23 11.18 36.79 -20.87
C ALA A 23 11.32 36.85 -19.33
N GLU A 24 10.71 37.83 -18.67
CA GLU A 24 10.70 37.94 -17.21
C GLU A 24 9.91 36.81 -16.55
N VAL A 25 8.73 36.46 -17.06
CA VAL A 25 7.96 35.31 -16.56
C VAL A 25 8.70 34.00 -16.84
N GLU A 26 9.34 33.84 -18.00
CA GLU A 26 10.13 32.66 -18.33
C GLU A 26 11.36 32.51 -17.44
N THR A 27 12.01 33.63 -17.10
CA THR A 27 13.10 33.68 -16.12
C THR A 27 12.59 33.30 -14.73
N LEU A 28 11.47 33.85 -14.27
CA LEU A 28 10.86 33.50 -12.98
C LEU A 28 10.42 32.03 -12.91
N LEU A 29 9.89 31.47 -14.01
CA LEU A 29 9.51 30.06 -14.08
C LEU A 29 10.74 29.15 -14.05
N ASN A 30 11.82 29.50 -14.74
CA ASN A 30 13.10 28.78 -14.66
C ASN A 30 13.77 28.92 -13.27
N GLU A 31 13.57 30.05 -12.61
CA GLU A 31 13.99 30.25 -11.22
C GLU A 31 13.13 29.44 -10.23
N LEU A 32 11.84 29.22 -10.50
CA LEU A 32 10.95 28.35 -9.72
C LEU A 32 11.22 26.85 -9.94
N ASP A 33 11.73 26.46 -11.12
CA ASP A 33 12.21 25.10 -11.37
C ASP A 33 13.55 24.81 -10.66
N THR A 34 14.32 25.85 -10.31
CA THR A 34 15.63 25.72 -9.64
C THR A 34 15.63 26.11 -8.16
N ARG A 35 14.60 26.84 -7.70
CA ARG A 35 14.38 27.20 -6.29
C ARG A 35 13.00 26.73 -5.88
N SER A 36 12.93 26.00 -4.77
CA SER A 36 11.69 25.81 -4.01
C SER A 36 10.92 27.14 -3.92
N PRO A 37 9.58 27.12 -4.00
CA PRO A 37 8.75 28.32 -4.07
C PRO A 37 9.10 29.32 -2.95
N PRO A 38 8.96 30.64 -3.19
CA PRO A 38 9.44 31.67 -2.27
C PRO A 38 8.89 31.48 -0.85
N ALA A 39 9.80 31.53 0.13
CA ALA A 39 9.62 31.20 1.56
C ALA A 39 8.55 32.02 2.33
N HIS A 40 7.78 32.86 1.64
CA HIS A 40 6.78 33.77 2.18
C HIS A 40 5.34 33.41 1.76
N LEU A 41 5.15 32.67 0.66
CA LEU A 41 3.85 32.09 0.30
C LEU A 41 3.76 30.69 0.93
N GLY A 42 3.06 30.54 2.07
CA GLY A 42 2.69 29.21 2.57
C GLY A 42 3.16 28.83 3.97
N ARG A 43 3.58 29.77 4.83
CA ARG A 43 3.81 29.47 6.26
C ARG A 43 2.53 29.27 7.07
N GLU A 44 1.39 29.73 6.54
CA GLU A 44 0.09 29.48 7.15
C GLU A 44 -0.45 28.13 6.71
N PHE A 45 -0.82 27.31 7.69
CA PHE A 45 -1.53 26.07 7.46
C PHE A 45 -3.00 26.37 7.15
N LEU A 46 -3.48 25.87 6.03
CA LEU A 46 -4.88 25.98 5.63
C LEU A 46 -5.57 24.64 5.82
N SER A 47 -6.75 24.64 6.45
CA SER A 47 -7.62 23.46 6.47
C SER A 47 -8.13 23.21 5.05
N ARG A 48 -7.99 21.97 4.59
CA ARG A 48 -8.50 21.53 3.31
C ARG A 48 -8.83 20.05 3.34
N GLU A 49 -9.94 19.69 2.73
CA GLU A 49 -10.23 18.31 2.37
C GLU A 49 -9.26 17.80 1.29
N VAL A 50 -8.52 16.74 1.62
CA VAL A 50 -7.55 16.09 0.73
C VAL A 50 -7.81 14.59 0.73
N THR A 51 -7.66 13.95 -0.43
CA THR A 51 -7.60 12.50 -0.54
C THR A 51 -6.14 12.06 -0.51
N ILE A 52 -5.79 11.27 0.49
CA ILE A 52 -4.44 10.83 0.79
C ILE A 52 -4.33 9.36 0.42
N LEU A 53 -3.34 9.03 -0.41
CA LEU A 53 -3.01 7.67 -0.83
C LEU A 53 -1.65 7.31 -0.25
N PHE A 54 -1.60 6.22 0.50
CA PHE A 54 -0.37 5.53 0.86
C PHE A 54 -0.28 4.22 0.08
N ALA A 55 0.90 3.94 -0.47
CA ALA A 55 1.20 2.70 -1.17
C ALA A 55 2.53 2.13 -0.68
N ASP A 56 2.60 0.83 -0.43
CA ASP A 56 3.77 0.18 0.18
C ASP A 56 4.04 -1.20 -0.43
N LEU A 57 5.32 -1.57 -0.57
CA LEU A 57 5.71 -2.87 -1.10
C LEU A 57 5.72 -3.96 0.00
N ARG A 58 4.77 -4.90 -0.11
CA ARG A 58 4.57 -5.98 0.85
C ARG A 58 5.74 -6.94 0.92
N GLY A 59 6.39 -6.94 2.08
CA GLY A 59 7.50 -7.83 2.40
C GLY A 59 8.81 -7.46 1.70
N PHE A 60 8.89 -6.27 1.10
CA PHE A 60 10.08 -5.84 0.37
C PHE A 60 11.29 -5.70 1.28
N THR A 61 11.14 -5.07 2.45
CA THR A 61 12.24 -4.91 3.42
C THR A 61 12.90 -6.25 3.77
N ALA A 62 12.10 -7.29 4.03
CA ALA A 62 12.61 -8.62 4.35
C ALA A 62 13.22 -9.32 3.12
N MET A 63 12.63 -9.13 1.94
CA MET A 63 13.13 -9.67 0.68
C MET A 63 14.55 -9.15 0.37
N VAL A 64 14.85 -7.90 0.73
CA VAL A 64 16.13 -7.24 0.41
C VAL A 64 17.12 -7.17 1.57
N ALA A 65 16.76 -7.66 2.76
CA ALA A 65 17.55 -7.51 3.99
C ALA A 65 19.01 -8.00 3.86
N ASN A 66 19.25 -9.04 3.05
CA ASN A 66 20.58 -9.61 2.82
C ASN A 66 21.13 -9.34 1.40
N GLN A 67 20.55 -8.39 0.68
CA GLN A 67 20.96 -8.05 -0.68
C GLN A 67 21.93 -6.86 -0.68
N PRO A 68 22.95 -6.84 -1.58
CA PRO A 68 23.76 -5.65 -1.80
C PRO A 68 22.89 -4.45 -2.19
N ALA A 69 23.18 -3.27 -1.65
CA ALA A 69 22.38 -2.05 -1.89
C ALA A 69 22.14 -1.75 -3.39
N GLY A 70 23.14 -2.00 -4.24
CA GLY A 70 23.00 -1.84 -5.69
C GLY A 70 21.93 -2.74 -6.32
N ASN A 71 21.71 -3.94 -5.80
CA ASN A 71 20.64 -4.83 -6.25
C ASN A 71 19.27 -4.36 -5.75
N VAL A 72 19.21 -3.85 -4.52
CA VAL A 72 17.98 -3.27 -3.95
C VAL A 72 17.47 -2.13 -4.82
N ILE A 73 18.36 -1.21 -5.21
CA ILE A 73 18.02 -0.07 -6.07
C ILE A 73 17.55 -0.53 -7.46
N LYS A 74 18.18 -1.56 -8.04
CA LYS A 74 17.77 -2.10 -9.35
C LYS A 74 16.35 -2.67 -9.37
N ILE A 75 15.87 -3.16 -8.22
CA ILE A 75 14.51 -3.68 -8.08
C ILE A 75 13.53 -2.57 -7.70
N LEU A 76 13.91 -1.70 -6.76
CA LEU A 76 13.03 -0.67 -6.22
C LEU A 76 12.77 0.47 -7.22
N ASN A 77 13.83 0.98 -7.86
CA ASN A 77 13.73 2.20 -8.65
C ASN A 77 12.79 2.08 -9.86
N PRO A 78 12.80 0.99 -10.66
CA PRO A 78 11.84 0.82 -11.75
C PRO A 78 10.38 0.83 -11.28
N CYS A 79 10.13 0.24 -10.10
CA CYS A 79 8.81 0.27 -9.48
C CYS A 79 8.42 1.71 -9.10
N LEU A 80 9.26 2.43 -8.34
CA LEU A 80 8.96 3.79 -7.92
C LEU A 80 8.76 4.74 -9.10
N VAL A 81 9.58 4.64 -10.15
CA VAL A 81 9.42 5.43 -11.39
C VAL A 81 8.04 5.18 -11.98
N ARG A 82 7.66 3.91 -12.16
CA ARG A 82 6.39 3.57 -12.79
C ARG A 82 5.17 3.99 -11.97
N MET A 83 5.24 3.86 -10.65
CA MET A 83 4.19 4.34 -9.76
C MET A 83 4.07 5.87 -9.79
N SER A 84 5.21 6.56 -9.86
CA SER A 84 5.24 8.03 -9.95
C SER A 84 4.59 8.52 -11.23
N GLU A 85 4.89 7.90 -12.38
CA GLU A 85 4.25 8.20 -13.67
C GLU A 85 2.72 8.10 -13.59
N ILE A 86 2.19 7.09 -12.90
CA ILE A 86 0.75 6.90 -12.72
C ILE A 86 0.16 8.00 -11.83
N ILE A 87 0.82 8.34 -10.72
CA ILE A 87 0.39 9.43 -9.84
C ILE A 87 0.32 10.75 -10.61
N PHE A 88 1.34 11.06 -11.41
CA PHE A 88 1.36 12.25 -12.25
C PHE A 88 0.31 12.20 -13.39
N LYS A 89 0.08 11.04 -14.00
CA LYS A 89 -0.98 10.83 -15.01
C LYS A 89 -2.34 11.23 -14.47
N TYR A 90 -2.64 10.86 -13.23
CA TYR A 90 -3.88 11.23 -12.53
C TYR A 90 -3.77 12.57 -11.80
N GLN A 91 -2.70 13.33 -12.06
CA GLN A 91 -2.47 14.68 -11.53
C GLN A 91 -2.59 14.72 -10.00
N GLY A 92 -2.09 13.67 -9.34
CA GLY A 92 -1.77 13.67 -7.92
C GLY A 92 -0.39 14.29 -7.69
N THR A 93 -0.11 14.63 -6.45
CA THR A 93 1.19 15.17 -6.02
C THR A 93 1.84 14.17 -5.08
N ILE A 94 3.07 13.74 -5.41
CA ILE A 94 3.86 12.93 -4.48
C ILE A 94 4.34 13.87 -3.37
N ASP A 95 3.94 13.57 -2.14
CA ASP A 95 4.37 14.30 -0.96
C ASP A 95 5.76 13.84 -0.54
N LYS A 96 5.94 12.52 -0.36
CA LYS A 96 7.26 11.93 -0.10
C LYS A 96 7.35 10.43 -0.38
N PHE A 97 8.59 9.97 -0.52
CA PHE A 97 8.98 8.57 -0.44
C PHE A 97 9.51 8.23 0.96
N MET A 98 9.12 7.08 1.50
CA MET A 98 9.58 6.59 2.80
C MET A 98 10.12 5.17 2.63
N GLY A 99 11.33 5.06 2.06
CA GLY A 99 11.87 3.76 1.64
C GLY A 99 11.12 3.22 0.42
N ASP A 100 10.40 2.12 0.59
CA ASP A 100 9.56 1.48 -0.42
C ASP A 100 8.10 1.93 -0.41
N SER A 101 7.73 2.82 0.51
CA SER A 101 6.40 3.43 0.56
C SER A 101 6.32 4.77 -0.17
N ILE A 102 5.17 5.07 -0.76
CA ILE A 102 4.84 6.32 -1.46
C ILE A 102 3.64 6.97 -0.76
N MET A 103 3.74 8.25 -0.46
CA MET A 103 2.61 9.10 -0.07
C MET A 103 2.26 10.06 -1.20
N ALA A 104 1.00 10.02 -1.63
CA ALA A 104 0.47 10.87 -2.68
C ALA A 104 -0.82 11.58 -2.25
N LEU A 105 -1.02 12.79 -2.78
CA LEU A 105 -2.09 13.70 -2.43
C LEU A 105 -2.93 14.07 -3.65
N PHE A 106 -4.24 14.09 -3.47
CA PHE A 106 -5.21 14.61 -4.43
C PHE A 106 -6.06 15.65 -3.70
N GLY A 107 -5.97 16.92 -4.11
CA GLY A 107 -6.54 18.06 -3.36
C GLY A 107 -5.52 19.08 -2.89
N ALA A 108 -4.23 18.73 -2.93
CA ALA A 108 -3.11 19.59 -2.56
C ALA A 108 -1.95 19.42 -3.56
N PRO A 109 -1.29 20.51 -4.00
CA PRO A 109 -1.58 21.91 -3.69
C PRO A 109 -2.81 22.45 -4.43
N VAL A 110 -3.25 21.77 -5.50
CA VAL A 110 -4.40 22.15 -6.32
C VAL A 110 -5.57 21.21 -6.04
N ARG A 111 -6.72 21.79 -5.69
CA ARG A 111 -7.98 21.07 -5.47
C ARG A 111 -8.78 20.93 -6.75
N ARG A 112 -9.43 19.78 -6.93
CA ARG A 112 -10.41 19.54 -7.99
C ARG A 112 -11.65 18.83 -7.44
N THR A 113 -12.75 18.88 -8.19
CA THR A 113 -13.99 18.23 -7.78
C THR A 113 -13.92 16.71 -7.87
N ASP A 114 -13.02 16.18 -8.69
CA ASP A 114 -12.84 14.76 -8.98
C ASP A 114 -11.63 14.14 -8.23
N ASP A 115 -11.09 14.80 -7.21
CA ASP A 115 -9.90 14.36 -6.47
C ASP A 115 -10.00 12.91 -5.98
N VAL A 116 -11.16 12.52 -5.42
CA VAL A 116 -11.43 11.15 -4.96
C VAL A 116 -11.40 10.16 -6.13
N GLN A 117 -12.06 10.48 -7.24
CA GLN A 117 -12.15 9.61 -8.41
C GLN A 117 -10.77 9.40 -9.04
N ARG A 118 -9.95 10.46 -9.13
CA ARG A 118 -8.58 10.39 -9.62
C ARG A 118 -7.68 9.54 -8.72
N ALA A 119 -7.79 9.70 -7.40
CA ALA A 119 -7.03 8.89 -6.44
C ALA A 119 -7.35 7.39 -6.55
N LEU A 120 -8.65 7.06 -6.67
CA LEU A 120 -9.10 5.68 -6.81
C LEU A 120 -8.65 5.08 -8.14
N THR A 121 -8.80 5.81 -9.24
CA THR A 121 -8.35 5.36 -10.57
C THR A 121 -6.84 5.17 -10.61
N CYS A 122 -6.08 6.08 -9.99
CA CYS A 122 -4.65 5.95 -9.79
C CYS A 122 -4.29 4.66 -9.06
N ALA A 123 -4.94 4.37 -7.93
CA ALA A 123 -4.66 3.16 -7.15
C ALA A 123 -4.96 1.87 -7.93
N VAL A 124 -6.07 1.82 -8.68
CA VAL A 124 -6.39 0.65 -9.51
C VAL A 124 -5.35 0.46 -10.61
N GLU A 125 -4.93 1.53 -11.29
CA GLU A 125 -3.91 1.44 -12.34
C GLU A 125 -2.52 1.09 -11.79
N MET A 126 -2.18 1.53 -10.58
CA MET A 126 -0.97 1.09 -9.87
C MET A 126 -0.96 -0.43 -9.67
N GLN A 127 -2.09 -1.02 -9.25
CA GLN A 127 -2.19 -2.47 -9.09
C GLN A 127 -2.14 -3.23 -10.43
N ILE A 128 -2.81 -2.74 -11.47
CA ILE A 128 -2.73 -3.31 -12.83
C ILE A 128 -1.28 -3.28 -13.34
N THR A 129 -0.60 -2.15 -13.14
CA THR A 129 0.78 -1.98 -13.58
C THR A 129 1.77 -2.84 -12.79
N MET A 130 1.50 -3.07 -11.50
CA MET A 130 2.27 -4.00 -10.68
C MET A 130 2.25 -5.42 -11.26
N ASP A 131 1.14 -5.88 -11.85
CA ASP A 131 1.08 -7.18 -12.51
C ASP A 131 1.92 -7.25 -13.79
N ALA A 132 1.93 -6.18 -14.58
CA ALA A 132 2.80 -6.07 -15.75
C ALA A 132 4.29 -6.08 -15.35
N LEU A 133 4.67 -5.33 -14.30
CA LEU A 133 6.02 -5.35 -13.74
C LEU A 133 6.42 -6.74 -13.27
N ASN A 134 5.51 -7.45 -12.60
CA ASN A 134 5.76 -8.82 -12.16
C ASN A 134 5.95 -9.81 -13.32
N GLN A 135 5.26 -9.62 -14.45
CA GLN A 135 5.51 -10.44 -15.64
C GLN A 135 6.94 -10.25 -16.13
N ALA A 136 7.39 -9.00 -16.27
CA ALA A 136 8.77 -8.72 -16.66
C ALA A 136 9.80 -9.27 -15.65
N HIS A 137 9.52 -9.19 -14.34
CA HIS A 137 10.37 -9.78 -13.31
C HIS A 137 10.48 -11.30 -13.46
N ARG A 138 9.37 -12.00 -13.71
CA ARG A 138 9.38 -13.46 -13.96
C ARG A 138 10.28 -13.81 -15.15
N ASP A 139 10.19 -13.05 -16.24
CA ASP A 139 10.98 -13.27 -17.45
C ASP A 139 12.48 -13.03 -17.21
N GLN A 140 12.83 -12.21 -16.22
CA GLN A 140 14.21 -11.89 -15.81
C GLN A 140 14.72 -12.72 -14.62
N GLY A 141 13.91 -13.65 -14.08
CA GLY A 141 14.24 -14.44 -12.89
C GLY A 141 14.28 -13.64 -11.59
N TRP A 142 13.64 -12.46 -11.55
CA TRP A 142 13.54 -11.61 -10.37
C TRP A 142 12.32 -11.94 -9.51
N PRO A 143 12.37 -11.68 -8.20
CA PRO A 143 11.23 -11.89 -7.33
C PRO A 143 10.05 -10.97 -7.70
N GLU A 144 8.84 -11.49 -7.52
CA GLU A 144 7.61 -10.73 -7.68
C GLU A 144 7.46 -9.70 -6.55
N LEU A 145 7.05 -8.49 -6.90
CA LEU A 145 6.68 -7.41 -5.99
C LEU A 145 5.16 -7.33 -5.82
N TYR A 146 4.73 -6.96 -4.62
CA TYR A 146 3.32 -6.84 -4.29
C TYR A 146 3.12 -5.52 -3.56
N MET A 147 2.04 -4.81 -3.88
CA MET A 147 1.76 -3.52 -3.27
C MET A 147 0.45 -3.58 -2.50
N GLY A 148 0.43 -3.00 -1.31
CA GLY A 148 -0.80 -2.67 -0.60
C GLY A 148 -1.04 -1.17 -0.67
N ILE A 149 -2.29 -0.76 -0.85
CA ILE A 149 -2.67 0.64 -0.95
C ILE A 149 -3.78 0.94 0.06
N GLY A 150 -3.64 2.06 0.77
CA GLY A 150 -4.66 2.61 1.65
C GLY A 150 -5.01 4.04 1.26
N ILE A 151 -6.31 4.35 1.23
CA ILE A 151 -6.82 5.66 0.81
C ILE A 151 -7.81 6.20 1.82
N ASN A 152 -7.62 7.46 2.22
CA ASN A 152 -8.54 8.18 3.07
C ASN A 152 -8.79 9.60 2.55
N THR A 153 -10.03 10.06 2.62
CA THR A 153 -10.40 11.45 2.33
C THR A 153 -10.89 12.14 3.59
N GLY A 154 -10.34 13.32 3.89
CA GLY A 154 -10.78 14.13 5.02
C GLY A 154 -10.06 15.46 5.12
N GLU A 155 -10.48 16.28 6.09
CA GLU A 155 -9.89 17.59 6.38
C GLU A 155 -8.51 17.45 7.03
N VAL A 156 -7.52 18.10 6.42
CA VAL A 156 -6.13 18.17 6.89
C VAL A 156 -5.62 19.61 6.83
N LEU A 157 -4.56 19.88 7.59
CA LEU A 157 -3.82 21.13 7.48
C LEU A 157 -2.78 21.00 6.38
N VAL A 158 -2.82 21.87 5.39
CA VAL A 158 -1.87 21.90 4.28
C VAL A 158 -1.02 23.16 4.39
N GLY A 159 0.30 23.04 4.29
CA GLY A 159 1.20 24.18 4.39
C GLY A 159 2.66 23.79 4.28
N THR A 160 3.52 24.80 4.30
CA THR A 160 4.98 24.62 4.31
C THR A 160 5.45 24.47 5.75
N LEU A 161 5.92 23.27 6.10
CA LEU A 161 6.52 22.97 7.41
C LEU A 161 8.05 23.08 7.31
N GLY A 162 8.67 23.81 8.24
CA GLY A 162 10.12 23.85 8.35
C GLY A 162 10.67 25.21 8.80
N SER A 163 11.94 25.43 8.47
CA SER A 163 12.71 26.64 8.73
C SER A 163 13.17 27.28 7.42
N ASP A 164 13.86 28.42 7.50
CA ASP A 164 14.50 29.04 6.34
C ASP A 164 15.54 28.12 5.68
N LEU A 165 16.17 27.22 6.45
CA LEU A 165 17.21 26.30 5.97
C LEU A 165 16.65 25.05 5.29
N TYR A 166 15.45 24.63 5.69
CA TYR A 166 14.81 23.43 5.18
C TYR A 166 13.30 23.53 5.38
N HIS A 167 12.55 23.37 4.30
CA HIS A 167 11.10 23.39 4.36
C HIS A 167 10.50 22.42 3.34
N GLU A 168 9.35 21.85 3.69
CA GLU A 168 8.57 20.96 2.83
C GLU A 168 7.11 21.43 2.81
N TYR A 169 6.52 21.50 1.62
CA TYR A 169 5.07 21.61 1.50
C TYR A 169 4.46 20.24 1.79
N THR A 170 3.59 20.13 2.80
CA THR A 170 3.04 18.85 3.22
C THR A 170 1.65 18.98 3.86
N VAL A 171 1.06 17.83 4.19
CA VAL A 171 -0.21 17.73 4.90
C VAL A 171 -0.01 17.16 6.30
N ILE A 172 -0.74 17.70 7.27
CA ILE A 172 -0.69 17.29 8.67
C ILE A 172 -2.12 17.08 9.17
N GLY A 173 -2.35 15.97 9.88
CA GLY A 173 -3.63 15.74 10.53
C GLY A 173 -3.90 14.28 10.84
N ASN A 174 -4.95 14.04 11.62
CA ASN A 174 -5.39 12.70 11.96
C ASN A 174 -5.78 11.86 10.74
N GLU A 175 -6.24 12.51 9.67
CA GLU A 175 -6.64 11.85 8.43
C GLU A 175 -5.45 11.30 7.63
N VAL A 176 -4.26 11.92 7.76
CA VAL A 176 -2.99 11.40 7.20
C VAL A 176 -2.59 10.11 7.94
N ASN A 177 -2.65 10.15 9.27
CA ASN A 177 -2.35 8.98 10.11
C ASN A 177 -3.38 7.86 9.91
N LEU A 178 -4.63 8.19 9.60
CA LEU A 178 -5.63 7.19 9.27
C LEU A 178 -5.32 6.52 7.92
N ALA A 179 -4.94 7.29 6.90
CA ALA A 179 -4.57 6.77 5.58
C ALA A 179 -3.41 5.76 5.68
N SER A 180 -2.35 6.09 6.43
CA SER A 180 -1.21 5.17 6.62
C SER A 180 -1.59 3.90 7.38
N ARG A 181 -2.50 3.98 8.36
CA ARG A 181 -3.02 2.79 9.07
C ARG A 181 -3.88 1.92 8.18
N ILE A 182 -4.71 2.52 7.32
CA ILE A 182 -5.51 1.77 6.35
C ILE A 182 -4.59 1.06 5.36
N GLU A 183 -3.55 1.73 4.89
CA GLU A 183 -2.53 1.12 4.06
C GLU A 183 -1.90 -0.06 4.79
N ALA A 184 -1.39 0.10 6.00
CA ALA A 184 -0.78 -0.97 6.78
C ALA A 184 -1.68 -2.20 6.98
N LEU A 185 -3.02 -2.06 6.92
CA LEU A 185 -3.97 -3.17 7.01
C LEU A 185 -4.10 -3.94 5.69
N SER A 186 -3.88 -3.29 4.55
CA SER A 186 -4.07 -3.88 3.22
C SER A 186 -3.08 -5.02 2.94
N LEU A 187 -3.56 -6.03 2.23
CA LEU A 187 -2.77 -7.18 1.83
C LEU A 187 -2.16 -7.00 0.44
N ARG A 188 -1.48 -8.04 -0.04
CA ARG A 188 -0.82 -8.06 -1.35
C ARG A 188 -1.84 -7.83 -2.47
N GLY A 189 -1.68 -6.73 -3.21
CA GLY A 189 -2.57 -6.38 -4.32
C GLY A 189 -3.89 -5.74 -3.89
N GLN A 190 -4.09 -5.46 -2.60
CA GLN A 190 -5.32 -4.85 -2.12
C GLN A 190 -5.27 -3.33 -2.17
N VAL A 191 -6.45 -2.74 -2.38
CA VAL A 191 -6.71 -1.32 -2.19
C VAL A 191 -7.80 -1.20 -1.13
N LEU A 192 -7.46 -0.70 0.05
CA LEU A 192 -8.40 -0.42 1.11
C LEU A 192 -8.73 1.07 1.13
N ILE A 193 -10.01 1.38 1.26
CA ILE A 193 -10.52 2.76 1.32
C ILE A 193 -11.31 2.97 2.61
N SER A 194 -11.22 4.16 3.19
CA SER A 194 -12.07 4.53 4.32
C SER A 194 -13.53 4.69 3.87
N GLN A 195 -14.45 4.57 4.83
CA GLN A 195 -15.86 4.88 4.61
C GLN A 195 -16.07 6.32 4.10
N SER A 196 -15.28 7.30 4.58
CA SER A 196 -15.31 8.69 4.11
C SER A 196 -14.97 8.81 2.61
N THR A 197 -13.96 8.09 2.15
CA THR A 197 -13.62 8.02 0.71
C THR A 197 -14.78 7.42 -0.08
N TYR A 198 -15.33 6.30 0.39
CA TYR A 198 -16.42 5.59 -0.29
C TYR A 198 -17.69 6.45 -0.44
N GLU A 199 -18.09 7.18 0.60
CA GLU A 199 -19.28 8.06 0.57
C GLU A 199 -19.20 9.14 -0.52
N ARG A 200 -17.99 9.55 -0.92
CA ARG A 200 -17.76 10.53 -1.99
C ARG A 200 -17.72 9.91 -3.39
N CYS A 201 -17.78 8.59 -3.51
CA CYS A 201 -17.61 7.89 -4.79
C CYS A 201 -18.42 6.59 -4.95
N GLN A 202 -19.42 6.34 -4.11
CA GLN A 202 -20.15 5.06 -4.08
C GLN A 202 -20.75 4.64 -5.43
N ASP A 203 -21.15 5.61 -6.27
CA ASP A 203 -21.73 5.35 -7.60
C ASP A 203 -20.66 5.17 -8.69
N PHE A 204 -19.39 5.37 -8.35
CA PHE A 204 -18.25 5.29 -9.26
C PHE A 204 -17.47 3.98 -9.12
N VAL A 205 -17.51 3.33 -7.95
CA VAL A 205 -16.65 2.19 -7.62
C VAL A 205 -17.42 0.96 -7.14
N ASP A 206 -16.87 -0.21 -7.45
CA ASP A 206 -17.30 -1.47 -6.84
C ASP A 206 -16.42 -1.79 -5.63
N THR A 207 -17.04 -2.09 -4.48
CA THR A 207 -16.32 -2.51 -3.27
C THR A 207 -16.86 -3.82 -2.71
N ARG A 208 -16.05 -4.51 -1.90
CA ARG A 208 -16.60 -5.49 -0.95
C ARG A 208 -17.38 -4.78 0.17
N GLY A 209 -18.12 -5.58 0.93
CA GLY A 209 -18.84 -5.10 2.11
C GLY A 209 -17.89 -4.47 3.14
N PRO A 210 -18.42 -3.59 4.02
CA PRO A 210 -17.62 -2.92 5.03
C PRO A 210 -17.02 -3.90 6.03
N ILE A 211 -15.83 -3.56 6.52
CA ILE A 211 -15.11 -4.28 7.57
C ILE A 211 -14.79 -3.28 8.68
N ASP A 212 -15.34 -3.51 9.87
CA ASP A 212 -15.13 -2.64 11.02
C ASP A 212 -13.89 -3.08 11.80
N ILE A 213 -12.96 -2.15 12.00
CA ILE A 213 -11.66 -2.41 12.63
C ILE A 213 -11.40 -1.39 13.73
N TYR A 214 -10.96 -1.87 14.89
CA TYR A 214 -10.52 -1.01 15.98
C TYR A 214 -9.06 -0.58 15.74
N LEU A 215 -8.85 0.71 15.58
CA LEU A 215 -7.52 1.29 15.40
C LEU A 215 -7.04 1.94 16.70
N LYS A 216 -5.74 1.80 17.00
CA LYS A 216 -5.11 2.42 18.17
C LYS A 216 -5.39 3.93 18.23
N GLY A 217 -5.91 4.42 19.35
CA GLY A 217 -6.21 5.85 19.52
C GLY A 217 -7.49 6.33 18.83
N LYS A 218 -8.34 5.43 18.31
CA LYS A 218 -9.71 5.75 17.89
C LYS A 218 -10.70 5.12 18.88
N PRO A 219 -11.67 5.88 19.42
CA PRO A 219 -12.61 5.36 20.43
C PRO A 219 -13.72 4.48 19.82
N VAL A 220 -13.96 4.60 18.51
CA VAL A 220 -14.99 3.90 17.75
C VAL A 220 -14.31 3.14 16.61
N PRO A 221 -14.80 1.95 16.21
CA PRO A 221 -14.25 1.24 15.06
C PRO A 221 -14.32 2.10 13.79
N VAL A 222 -13.31 1.95 12.95
CA VAL A 222 -13.28 2.54 11.61
C VAL A 222 -13.77 1.50 10.62
N SER A 223 -14.74 1.89 9.79
CA SER A 223 -15.25 1.04 8.72
C SER A 223 -14.42 1.24 7.45
N LEU A 224 -13.88 0.14 6.93
CA LEU A 224 -13.07 0.09 5.72
C LEU A 224 -13.76 -0.74 4.64
N ARG A 225 -13.44 -0.46 3.38
CA ARG A 225 -13.90 -1.23 2.23
C ARG A 225 -12.73 -1.60 1.33
N GLU A 226 -12.80 -2.78 0.74
CA GLU A 226 -11.85 -3.18 -0.30
C GLU A 226 -12.40 -2.77 -1.65
N LEU A 227 -11.66 -1.91 -2.37
CA LEU A 227 -11.96 -1.51 -3.73
C LEU A 227 -11.68 -2.68 -4.68
N ILE A 228 -12.65 -3.01 -5.53
CA ILE A 228 -12.59 -4.14 -6.46
C ILE A 228 -12.48 -3.66 -7.91
N GLY A 229 -13.05 -2.52 -8.24
CA GLY A 229 -12.98 -1.99 -9.60
C GLY A 229 -13.71 -0.67 -9.78
N ILE A 230 -13.64 -0.15 -11.00
CA ILE A 230 -14.30 1.06 -11.48
C ILE A 230 -15.03 0.67 -12.77
N PRO A 231 -16.30 0.24 -12.70
CA PRO A 231 -17.02 -0.35 -13.84
C PRO A 231 -17.09 0.58 -15.05
N SER A 232 -17.31 1.87 -14.82
CA SER A 232 -17.41 2.89 -15.87
C SER A 232 -16.14 3.03 -16.73
N LEU A 233 -14.98 2.63 -16.18
CA LEU A 233 -13.69 2.65 -16.88
C LEU A 233 -13.24 1.26 -17.34
N GLY A 234 -14.02 0.21 -17.06
CA GLY A 234 -13.62 -1.18 -17.30
C GLY A 234 -12.41 -1.61 -16.47
N PHE A 235 -12.07 -0.86 -15.42
CA PHE A 235 -10.92 -1.14 -14.57
C PHE A 235 -11.31 -2.09 -13.45
N ASN A 236 -10.50 -3.11 -13.23
CA ASN A 236 -10.64 -4.03 -12.12
C ASN A 236 -9.31 -4.08 -11.38
N VAL A 237 -9.37 -4.05 -10.04
CA VAL A 237 -8.20 -4.35 -9.22
C VAL A 237 -7.85 -5.82 -9.48
N PRO A 238 -6.65 -6.12 -10.02
CA PRO A 238 -6.26 -7.50 -10.26
C PRO A 238 -6.29 -8.25 -8.94
N ARG A 239 -7.23 -9.18 -8.80
CA ARG A 239 -7.28 -10.01 -7.60
C ARG A 239 -6.07 -10.93 -7.63
N LYS A 240 -5.14 -10.69 -6.71
CA LYS A 240 -4.13 -11.67 -6.34
C LYS A 240 -4.73 -12.76 -5.43
N GLU A 241 -5.92 -13.25 -5.77
CA GLU A 241 -6.48 -14.48 -5.24
C GLU A 241 -5.71 -15.67 -5.86
N LYS A 242 -4.44 -15.84 -5.49
CA LYS A 242 -3.79 -17.16 -5.53
C LYS A 242 -4.37 -18.06 -4.42
N ARG A 243 -5.68 -18.01 -4.15
CA ARG A 243 -6.38 -19.10 -3.43
C ARG A 243 -6.49 -20.38 -4.28
N ARG A 244 -6.07 -20.31 -5.55
CA ARG A 244 -5.73 -21.46 -6.40
C ARG A 244 -4.30 -21.97 -6.23
N SER A 245 -3.49 -21.41 -5.32
CA SER A 245 -2.27 -22.09 -4.91
C SER A 245 -2.67 -23.46 -4.36
N HIS A 246 -1.88 -24.48 -4.63
CA HIS A 246 -2.03 -25.76 -3.95
C HIS A 246 -2.17 -25.53 -2.44
N ARG A 247 -3.16 -26.20 -1.83
CA ARG A 247 -3.37 -26.21 -0.39
C ARG A 247 -3.45 -27.66 0.04
N ILE A 248 -2.85 -27.93 1.18
CA ILE A 248 -2.78 -29.26 1.76
C ILE A 248 -3.36 -29.20 3.16
N ARG A 249 -4.17 -30.20 3.51
CA ARG A 249 -4.54 -30.41 4.91
C ARG A 249 -3.36 -31.06 5.61
N VAL A 250 -2.94 -30.45 6.71
CA VAL A 250 -1.79 -30.92 7.50
C VAL A 250 -2.11 -30.75 8.98
N LYS A 251 -1.28 -31.36 9.83
CA LYS A 251 -1.28 -31.07 11.26
C LYS A 251 0.16 -30.79 11.67
N LEU A 252 0.61 -29.56 11.41
CA LEU A 252 2.00 -29.16 11.70
C LEU A 252 2.02 -28.29 12.97
N PRO A 253 2.78 -28.66 14.01
CA PRO A 253 3.03 -27.76 15.12
C PRO A 253 3.84 -26.55 14.63
N PHE A 254 3.54 -25.38 15.19
CA PHE A 254 4.30 -24.16 14.95
C PHE A 254 4.37 -23.32 16.23
N GLY A 255 5.37 -22.44 16.31
CA GLY A 255 5.45 -21.38 17.30
C GLY A 255 5.06 -20.04 16.68
N TYR A 256 4.44 -19.16 17.46
CA TYR A 256 4.17 -17.79 17.02
C TYR A 256 4.41 -16.75 18.11
N GLN A 257 4.74 -15.56 17.67
CA GLN A 257 4.91 -14.37 18.49
C GLN A 257 3.98 -13.28 17.97
N ILE A 258 3.35 -12.53 18.87
CA ILE A 258 2.52 -11.39 18.50
C ILE A 258 3.42 -10.20 18.12
N ILE A 259 3.02 -9.45 17.11
CA ILE A 259 3.67 -8.23 16.69
C ILE A 259 2.72 -7.05 16.94
N GLU A 260 3.18 -6.04 17.66
CA GLU A 260 2.45 -4.78 17.78
C GLU A 260 3.37 -3.60 17.52
N ASN A 261 2.93 -2.68 16.65
CA ASN A 261 3.70 -1.48 16.29
C ASN A 261 5.13 -1.81 15.81
N GLY A 262 5.30 -2.91 15.06
CA GLY A 262 6.59 -3.39 14.58
C GLY A 262 7.47 -4.10 15.63
N ILE A 263 7.01 -4.19 16.88
CA ILE A 263 7.74 -4.87 17.96
C ILE A 263 7.25 -6.31 18.06
N VAL A 264 8.19 -7.25 17.95
CA VAL A 264 7.93 -8.68 18.19
C VAL A 264 7.99 -8.97 19.68
N PHE A 265 6.89 -9.43 20.27
CA PHE A 265 6.85 -9.79 21.69
C PHE A 265 7.63 -11.09 21.93
N PRO A 266 8.38 -11.22 23.04
CA PRO A 266 9.30 -12.34 23.25
C PRO A 266 8.59 -13.67 23.54
N GLU A 267 7.33 -13.63 23.96
CA GLU A 267 6.54 -14.83 24.28
C GLU A 267 6.24 -15.65 23.01
N ILE A 268 6.77 -16.87 22.93
CA ILE A 268 6.46 -17.83 21.87
C ILE A 268 5.29 -18.68 22.34
N ARG A 269 4.18 -18.61 21.62
CA ARG A 269 2.97 -19.39 21.86
C ARG A 269 2.85 -20.54 20.86
N PRO A 270 2.38 -21.72 21.28
CA PRO A 270 2.21 -22.84 20.37
C PRO A 270 0.91 -22.71 19.56
N GLY A 271 0.91 -23.30 18.37
CA GLY A 271 -0.29 -23.48 17.57
C GLY A 271 -0.15 -24.69 16.65
N THR A 272 -1.24 -25.03 15.95
CA THR A 272 -1.23 -26.08 14.91
C THR A 272 -1.72 -25.52 13.58
N ILE A 273 -0.94 -25.70 12.51
CA ILE A 273 -1.39 -25.44 11.15
C ILE A 273 -2.23 -26.63 10.71
N LEU A 274 -3.49 -26.35 10.35
CA LEU A 274 -4.47 -27.33 9.87
C LEU A 274 -4.52 -27.42 8.34
N ASP A 275 -4.16 -26.32 7.68
CA ASP A 275 -4.13 -26.22 6.22
C ASP A 275 -3.04 -25.22 5.84
N LEU A 276 -2.17 -25.61 4.90
CA LEU A 276 -1.05 -24.80 4.45
C LEU A 276 -1.14 -24.60 2.94
N GLY A 277 -1.05 -23.35 2.50
CA GLY A 277 -0.85 -22.99 1.10
C GLY A 277 0.40 -22.14 0.93
N TYR A 278 0.69 -21.75 -0.32
CA TYR A 278 1.89 -20.95 -0.64
C TYR A 278 1.91 -19.57 0.04
N HIS A 279 0.73 -19.01 0.32
CA HIS A 279 0.59 -17.62 0.76
C HIS A 279 -0.16 -17.49 2.09
N GLY A 280 -0.45 -18.57 2.79
CA GLY A 280 -1.17 -18.48 4.05
C GLY A 280 -1.64 -19.82 4.58
N ALA A 281 -2.13 -19.80 5.80
CA ALA A 281 -2.45 -20.99 6.55
C ALA A 281 -3.80 -20.88 7.28
N LEU A 282 -4.40 -22.02 7.58
CA LEU A 282 -5.44 -22.12 8.61
C LEU A 282 -4.77 -22.53 9.91
N LEU A 283 -4.89 -21.68 10.92
CA LEU A 283 -4.26 -21.87 12.22
C LEU A 283 -5.29 -22.31 13.25
N GLU A 284 -4.91 -23.26 14.09
CA GLU A 284 -5.55 -23.59 15.35
C GLU A 284 -4.70 -23.02 16.48
N LEU A 285 -5.30 -22.15 17.31
CA LEU A 285 -4.62 -21.37 18.34
C LEU A 285 -5.25 -21.64 19.72
N GLU A 286 -4.49 -21.41 20.78
CA GLU A 286 -5.01 -21.50 22.16
C GLU A 286 -5.87 -20.30 22.55
N CYS A 287 -5.61 -19.12 21.95
CA CYS A 287 -6.33 -17.89 22.22
C CYS A 287 -6.78 -17.19 20.93
N GLN A 288 -7.90 -16.47 21.01
CA GLN A 288 -8.40 -15.68 19.90
C GLN A 288 -7.55 -14.42 19.73
N LEU A 289 -6.98 -14.27 18.53
CA LEU A 289 -6.26 -13.05 18.14
C LEU A 289 -7.21 -12.06 17.44
N PRO A 290 -6.98 -10.75 17.58
CA PRO A 290 -7.71 -9.73 16.81
C PRO A 290 -7.55 -9.95 15.30
N ILE A 291 -8.61 -9.64 14.53
CA ILE A 291 -8.50 -9.59 13.07
C ILE A 291 -7.52 -8.46 12.70
N TYR A 292 -6.70 -8.72 11.68
CA TYR A 292 -5.55 -7.92 11.24
C TYR A 292 -4.36 -7.84 12.22
N CYS A 293 -4.38 -8.62 13.30
CA CYS A 293 -3.18 -8.82 14.12
C CYS A 293 -2.06 -9.42 13.28
N GLU A 294 -0.85 -8.88 13.45
CA GLU A 294 0.36 -9.45 12.86
C GLU A 294 1.03 -10.42 13.82
N ILE A 295 1.55 -11.51 13.27
CA ILE A 295 2.27 -12.55 13.99
C ILE A 295 3.52 -12.96 13.22
N LYS A 296 4.58 -13.28 13.96
CA LYS A 296 5.77 -13.96 13.43
C LYS A 296 5.66 -15.45 13.75
N LEU A 297 5.81 -16.29 12.73
CA LEU A 297 5.69 -17.73 12.80
C LEU A 297 7.07 -18.39 12.69
N SER A 298 7.24 -19.50 13.41
CA SER A 298 8.30 -20.48 13.21
C SER A 298 7.69 -21.87 13.06
N LEU A 299 8.01 -22.57 11.97
CA LEU A 299 7.49 -23.90 11.70
C LEU A 299 8.55 -24.81 11.07
N ASP A 300 8.48 -26.09 11.40
CA ASP A 300 9.31 -27.12 10.77
C ASP A 300 8.57 -27.70 9.57
N LEU A 301 9.31 -27.91 8.48
CA LEU A 301 8.85 -28.55 7.24
C LEU A 301 9.65 -29.84 7.03
N PRO A 302 9.24 -30.97 7.64
CA PRO A 302 10.08 -32.16 7.75
C PRO A 302 10.49 -32.76 6.40
N ILE A 303 9.57 -32.79 5.43
CA ILE A 303 9.78 -33.41 4.12
C ILE A 303 10.87 -32.71 3.31
N VAL A 304 11.06 -31.41 3.52
CA VAL A 304 12.09 -30.61 2.84
C VAL A 304 13.27 -30.27 3.76
N ALA A 305 13.33 -30.90 4.94
CA ALA A 305 14.34 -30.72 5.98
C ALA A 305 14.68 -29.25 6.24
N TYR A 306 13.65 -28.41 6.39
CA TYR A 306 13.82 -26.97 6.55
C TYR A 306 12.97 -26.45 7.71
N GLN A 307 13.56 -25.57 8.52
CA GLN A 307 12.85 -24.83 9.55
C GLN A 307 12.61 -23.41 9.04
N ALA A 308 11.36 -23.10 8.72
CA ALA A 308 10.97 -21.76 8.31
C ALA A 308 10.88 -20.87 9.56
N ARG A 309 11.80 -19.91 9.62
CA ARG A 309 11.82 -18.84 10.63
C ARG A 309 11.46 -17.52 9.94
N ASP A 310 11.05 -16.54 10.74
CA ASP A 310 10.73 -15.19 10.26
C ASP A 310 9.63 -15.17 9.18
N VAL A 311 8.62 -16.03 9.33
CA VAL A 311 7.42 -16.01 8.48
C VAL A 311 6.39 -15.09 9.12
N TYR A 312 6.19 -13.92 8.54
CA TYR A 312 5.22 -12.95 9.03
C TYR A 312 3.86 -13.18 8.39
N ALA A 313 2.83 -13.16 9.21
CA ALA A 313 1.46 -13.38 8.77
C ALA A 313 0.50 -12.38 9.43
N LYS A 314 -0.60 -12.11 8.74
CA LYS A 314 -1.70 -11.31 9.26
C LYS A 314 -2.95 -12.18 9.41
N ILE A 315 -3.63 -12.05 10.55
CA ILE A 315 -4.88 -12.74 10.83
C ILE A 315 -6.01 -12.09 10.04
N LEU A 316 -6.76 -12.87 9.26
CA LEU A 316 -7.77 -12.31 8.33
C LEU A 316 -9.21 -12.57 8.73
N ASN A 317 -9.50 -13.73 9.30
CA ASN A 317 -10.85 -14.10 9.68
C ASN A 317 -10.85 -15.21 10.72
N ARG A 318 -11.95 -15.29 11.45
CA ARG A 318 -12.29 -16.43 12.28
C ARG A 318 -13.03 -17.47 11.45
N LYS A 319 -12.67 -18.73 11.61
CA LYS A 319 -13.43 -19.86 11.07
C LYS A 319 -14.30 -20.47 12.16
N PRO A 320 -15.57 -20.79 11.86
CA PRO A 320 -16.43 -21.47 12.83
C PRO A 320 -15.84 -22.84 13.18
N ALA A 321 -15.67 -23.09 14.47
CA ALA A 321 -15.29 -24.39 15.03
C ALA A 321 -15.82 -24.49 16.47
N ASN A 322 -16.31 -25.68 16.82
CA ASN A 322 -16.91 -25.94 18.13
C ASN A 322 -15.85 -25.87 19.23
N GLY A 323 -15.78 -24.75 19.95
CA GLY A 323 -14.88 -24.56 21.10
C GLY A 323 -13.40 -24.37 20.76
N ILE A 324 -13.00 -24.54 19.50
CA ILE A 324 -11.62 -24.42 19.04
C ILE A 324 -11.43 -23.09 18.29
N VAL A 325 -10.37 -22.35 18.60
CA VAL A 325 -10.05 -21.11 17.91
C VAL A 325 -9.35 -21.41 16.59
N ARG A 326 -10.08 -21.26 15.49
CA ARG A 326 -9.52 -21.37 14.13
C ARG A 326 -9.46 -20.02 13.45
N MET A 327 -8.28 -19.64 12.99
CA MET A 327 -8.02 -18.35 12.37
C MET A 327 -7.37 -18.55 11.00
N GLY A 328 -7.95 -17.95 9.96
CA GLY A 328 -7.29 -17.86 8.66
C GLY A 328 -6.21 -16.78 8.70
N SER A 329 -5.02 -17.08 8.20
CA SER A 329 -3.91 -16.15 8.09
C SER A 329 -3.37 -16.05 6.66
N GLU A 330 -2.79 -14.91 6.33
CA GLU A 330 -2.07 -14.67 5.08
C GLU A 330 -0.63 -14.23 5.37
N PHE A 331 0.32 -14.83 4.66
CA PHE A 331 1.72 -14.49 4.77
C PHE A 331 1.98 -13.13 4.13
N THR A 332 2.39 -12.17 4.96
CA THR A 332 2.68 -10.80 4.52
C THR A 332 4.13 -10.68 4.06
N SER A 333 5.06 -11.33 4.77
CA SER A 333 6.50 -11.29 4.51
C SER A 333 7.17 -12.59 4.93
N LEU A 334 8.14 -13.07 4.15
CA LEU A 334 8.96 -14.24 4.49
C LEU A 334 10.24 -14.26 3.65
N PRO A 335 11.34 -14.84 4.15
CA PRO A 335 12.58 -14.99 3.39
C PRO A 335 12.36 -15.74 2.05
N PRO A 336 13.09 -15.40 0.96
CA PRO A 336 12.96 -16.07 -0.33
C PRO A 336 13.12 -17.60 -0.25
N GLU A 337 14.07 -18.08 0.54
CA GLU A 337 14.28 -19.52 0.76
C GLU A 337 13.09 -20.16 1.48
N ALA A 338 12.56 -19.52 2.53
CA ALA A 338 11.38 -20.01 3.25
C ALA A 338 10.16 -20.09 2.32
N ASN A 339 9.97 -19.09 1.45
CA ASN A 339 8.92 -19.11 0.43
C ASN A 339 9.06 -20.31 -0.52
N MET A 340 10.26 -20.52 -1.06
CA MET A 340 10.56 -21.65 -1.95
C MET A 340 10.33 -23.00 -1.25
N LYS A 341 10.78 -23.14 0.00
CA LYS A 341 10.65 -24.38 0.78
C LYS A 341 9.21 -24.69 1.16
N ILE A 342 8.41 -23.68 1.53
CA ILE A 342 6.96 -23.83 1.75
C ILE A 342 6.28 -24.29 0.47
N GLN A 343 6.58 -23.66 -0.67
CA GLN A 343 6.00 -24.06 -1.96
C GLN A 343 6.35 -25.51 -2.33
N LEU A 344 7.62 -25.88 -2.21
CA LEU A 344 8.09 -27.25 -2.47
C LEU A 344 7.42 -28.26 -1.54
N PHE A 345 7.34 -27.96 -0.24
CA PHE A 345 6.69 -28.82 0.75
C PHE A 345 5.22 -29.08 0.39
N VAL A 346 4.48 -28.01 0.04
CA VAL A 346 3.08 -28.10 -0.39
C VAL A 346 2.95 -28.88 -1.71
N GLN A 347 3.84 -28.67 -2.67
CA GLN A 347 3.83 -29.41 -3.94
C GLN A 347 4.03 -30.92 -3.72
N LEU A 348 5.05 -31.31 -2.96
CA LEU A 348 5.36 -32.72 -2.68
C LEU A 348 4.17 -33.43 -2.03
N LEU A 349 3.49 -32.77 -1.09
CA LEU A 349 2.32 -33.35 -0.43
C LEU A 349 1.08 -33.41 -1.34
N VAL A 350 0.87 -32.44 -2.24
CA VAL A 350 -0.19 -32.57 -3.25
C VAL A 350 0.07 -33.74 -4.20
N PHE A 351 1.33 -33.99 -4.58
CA PHE A 351 1.66 -35.16 -5.39
C PHE A 351 1.39 -36.46 -4.64
N ALA A 352 1.75 -36.53 -3.35
CA ALA A 352 1.52 -37.70 -2.50
C ALA A 352 0.03 -37.99 -2.23
N ASP A 353 -0.83 -36.96 -2.18
CA ASP A 353 -2.28 -37.12 -1.93
C ASP A 353 -3.06 -37.58 -3.19
N ARG A 354 -2.43 -37.55 -4.36
CA ARG A 354 -3.02 -37.98 -5.66
C ARG A 354 -2.58 -39.37 -6.11
N SER A 355 -1.61 -39.96 -5.42
CA SER A 355 -1.05 -41.30 -5.64
C SER A 355 -1.54 -42.24 -4.56
#